data_AF-A0A0U5F2Y2-F1
#
_entry.id   AF-A0A0U5F2Y2-F1
#
_cell.length_a   1.000
_cell.length_b   1.000
_cell.length_c   1.000
_cell.angle_alpha   90.00
_cell.angle_beta   90.00
_cell.angle_gamma   90.00
#
_symmetry.space_group_name_H-M   'P 1'
#
loop_
_entity.id
_entity.type
_entity.pdbx_description
1 polymer ?
#
loop_
_entity_poly.entity_id
_entity_poly.type
_entity_poly.pdbx_seq_one_letter_code
_entity_poly.pdbx_strand_id
1 'polypeptide(L)'
;MTEILLAHQVDLATWRRAARHHVFAGTSPEELTWRVQPSALLSQSRPDVQAAFSVSEEEKQEPLRLSRRLVEQLVLAIQAHDPERFTLLYRLVFRVMHEGLDLRTHANDPDVRRLEALAEAVVAETHRFRADFAAYFRHGGRGEWVSHLSNYIVEANASYCLARVAEPWSVQTGYRRMQWDGRALSFGPGSEERLPLLWQRDGEGVWLGYPKTVLPPAEEDIAQATTLDQLGSEAMDCRACALWQPATRTVFGEGPITARVMLVGEQPGDQEDLAGHPFVGPAGQVLDRALQEAGIERPDVYVTNAVKHFRFLWRGTRRLHQKPEQSSVDACRLWLNAERRLIQPVLVVMMGVTAAQSLLKRPVTISRERSRIFPLEGGSHGLVTVHPSYLLRLPNEADKQREYQRFLEDLQQVKRFMEEGRQQPVF
;
A
#
# COMPACT_ATOMS: atom_id res chain seq x y z
N MET A 1 41.47 2.52 8.32
CA MET A 1 40.22 2.00 7.74
C MET A 1 39.24 1.81 8.87
N THR A 2 38.21 2.65 8.93
CA THR A 2 37.18 2.66 9.96
C THR A 2 36.15 1.59 9.63
N GLU A 3 35.90 0.68 10.57
CA GLU A 3 34.89 -0.37 10.39
C GLU A 3 33.52 0.11 10.90
N ILE A 4 32.50 -0.03 10.05
CA ILE A 4 31.11 0.25 10.36
C ILE A 4 30.35 -1.07 10.44
N LEU A 5 29.79 -1.34 11.61
CA LEU A 5 29.00 -2.54 11.88
C LEU A 5 27.50 -2.23 11.78
N LEU A 6 26.79 -3.00 10.95
CA LEU A 6 25.35 -2.95 10.75
C LEU A 6 24.68 -4.09 11.50
N ALA A 7 23.51 -3.87 12.09
CA ALA A 7 22.83 -4.92 12.85
C ALA A 7 22.32 -6.06 11.95
N HIS A 8 21.89 -5.76 10.73
CA HIS A 8 21.41 -6.71 9.71
C HIS A 8 21.62 -6.20 8.28
N GLN A 9 21.28 -7.08 7.34
CA GLN A 9 21.35 -6.88 5.90
C GLN A 9 20.58 -5.67 5.35
N VAL A 10 19.60 -5.13 6.07
CA VAL A 10 18.82 -3.95 5.62
C VAL A 10 18.73 -2.86 6.70
N ASP A 11 19.75 -2.73 7.53
CA ASP A 11 19.86 -1.70 8.58
C ASP A 11 20.09 -0.30 7.98
N LEU A 12 19.02 0.24 7.39
CA LEU A 12 19.02 1.56 6.76
C LEU A 12 19.27 2.67 7.78
N ALA A 13 18.83 2.50 9.03
CA ALA A 13 18.95 3.52 10.06
C ALA A 13 20.43 3.74 10.44
N THR A 14 21.15 2.65 10.75
CA THR A 14 22.58 2.72 11.07
C THR A 14 23.39 3.15 9.85
N TRP A 15 23.10 2.58 8.68
CA TRP A 15 23.79 2.97 7.45
C TRP A 15 23.62 4.48 7.17
N ARG A 16 22.39 5.01 7.24
CA ARG A 16 22.12 6.44 6.98
C ARG A 16 22.83 7.35 7.98
N ARG A 17 22.88 6.97 9.26
CA ARG A 17 23.58 7.75 10.30
C ARG A 17 25.08 7.79 10.04
N ALA A 18 25.70 6.63 9.79
CA ALA A 18 27.13 6.53 9.50
C ALA A 18 27.49 7.24 8.19
N ALA A 19 26.72 7.02 7.12
CA ALA A 19 26.94 7.67 5.83
C ALA A 19 26.89 9.19 5.96
N ARG A 20 25.92 9.72 6.72
CA ARG A 20 25.81 11.15 7.00
C ARG A 20 27.02 11.70 7.76
N HIS A 21 27.43 11.03 8.82
CA HIS A 21 28.58 11.46 9.62
C HIS A 21 29.85 11.53 8.76
N HIS A 22 30.16 10.46 8.03
CA HIS A 22 31.39 10.34 7.27
C HIS A 22 31.43 11.20 6.01
N VAL A 23 30.29 11.40 5.33
CA VAL A 23 30.27 12.28 4.16
C VAL A 23 30.50 13.74 4.55
N PHE A 24 29.96 14.21 5.69
CA PHE A 24 30.24 15.56 6.18
C PHE A 24 31.69 15.71 6.69
N ALA A 25 32.27 14.64 7.25
CA ALA A 25 33.67 14.60 7.63
C ALA A 25 34.64 14.50 6.43
N GLY A 26 34.12 14.33 5.20
CA GLY A 26 34.95 14.16 4.00
C GLY A 26 35.74 12.85 3.97
N THR A 27 35.31 11.84 4.73
CA THR A 27 35.97 10.52 4.77
C THR A 27 35.83 9.82 3.42
N SER A 28 36.95 9.41 2.81
CA SER A 28 36.92 8.76 1.50
C SER A 28 36.26 7.36 1.60
N PRO A 29 35.54 6.89 0.57
CA PRO A 29 34.97 5.54 0.56
C PRO A 29 35.99 4.42 0.81
N GLU A 30 37.25 4.59 0.42
CA GLU A 30 38.31 3.58 0.64
C GLU A 30 38.79 3.51 2.10
N GLU A 31 38.46 4.51 2.91
CA GLU A 31 38.79 4.55 4.33
C GLU A 31 37.75 3.84 5.19
N LEU A 32 36.63 3.39 4.61
CA LEU A 32 35.51 2.76 5.30
C LEU A 32 35.33 1.30 4.88
N THR A 33 35.06 0.45 5.85
CA THR A 33 34.63 -0.94 5.62
C THR A 33 33.27 -1.17 6.26
N TRP A 34 32.33 -1.73 5.51
CA TRP A 34 30.98 -2.03 5.97
C TRP A 34 30.84 -3.52 6.24
N ARG A 35 30.35 -3.91 7.42
CA ARG A 35 30.05 -5.31 7.75
C ARG A 35 28.70 -5.44 8.42
N VAL A 36 28.03 -6.56 8.18
CA VAL A 36 26.84 -6.96 8.91
C VAL A 36 27.28 -7.85 10.08
N GLN A 37 26.78 -7.54 11.28
CA GLN A 37 27.08 -8.31 12.48
C GLN A 37 26.62 -9.77 12.30
N PRO A 38 27.47 -10.77 12.59
CA PRO A 38 27.05 -12.16 12.59
C PRO A 38 25.92 -12.39 13.60
N SER A 39 24.86 -13.08 13.16
CA SER A 39 23.66 -13.40 13.95
C SER A 39 23.94 -13.99 15.35
N ALA A 40 25.03 -14.74 15.53
CA ALA A 40 25.44 -15.31 16.82
C ALA A 40 25.77 -14.28 17.92
N LEU A 41 26.11 -13.05 17.54
CA LEU A 41 26.59 -12.02 18.47
C LEU A 41 25.48 -11.04 18.91
N LEU A 42 24.26 -11.20 18.40
CA LEU A 42 23.11 -10.33 18.73
C LEU A 42 22.48 -10.68 20.10
N SER A 43 22.82 -11.83 20.70
CA SER A 43 22.32 -12.26 22.02
C SER A 43 23.17 -11.80 23.20
N GLN A 44 24.40 -11.35 22.93
CA GLN A 44 25.30 -10.79 23.93
C GLN A 44 25.14 -9.28 23.84
N SER A 45 24.89 -8.64 24.99
CA SER A 45 24.79 -7.20 25.23
C SER A 45 25.27 -6.35 24.07
N ARG A 46 24.42 -5.42 23.57
CA ARG A 46 24.74 -4.44 22.50
C ARG A 46 26.25 -4.22 22.48
N PRO A 47 27.02 -4.83 21.54
CA PRO A 47 28.36 -4.34 21.38
C PRO A 47 28.19 -2.86 21.07
N ASP A 48 29.13 -2.09 21.59
CA ASP A 48 29.21 -0.63 21.56
C ASP A 48 29.34 -0.06 20.13
N VAL A 49 28.66 -0.67 19.14
CA VAL A 49 28.37 -0.14 17.81
C VAL A 49 27.64 1.21 17.93
N GLN A 50 26.89 1.41 19.01
CA GLN A 50 26.36 2.74 19.40
C GLN A 50 27.42 3.65 20.05
N ALA A 51 28.49 3.15 20.65
CA ALA A 51 29.49 4.00 21.32
C ALA A 51 30.52 4.62 20.38
N ALA A 52 30.74 4.09 19.17
CA ALA A 52 31.43 4.86 18.13
C ALA A 52 30.65 6.14 17.76
N PHE A 53 29.34 6.16 18.04
CA PHE A 53 28.44 7.29 17.87
C PHE A 53 27.84 7.72 19.20
N SER A 54 28.57 7.56 20.32
CA SER A 54 28.09 7.87 21.66
C SER A 54 27.45 9.24 21.68
N VAL A 55 26.18 9.24 22.06
CA VAL A 55 25.27 10.38 22.11
C VAL A 55 25.91 11.54 22.87
N SER A 56 26.44 12.49 22.13
CA SER A 56 26.47 13.88 22.53
C SER A 56 26.31 14.69 21.26
N GLU A 57 25.21 15.44 21.22
CA GLU A 57 24.81 16.33 20.13
C GLU A 57 24.00 15.65 19.02
N GLU A 58 22.68 15.71 19.19
CA GLU A 58 21.76 16.20 18.17
C GLU A 58 22.18 17.60 17.70
N GLU A 59 23.45 17.73 17.28
CA GLU A 59 23.93 18.92 16.63
C GLU A 59 23.08 19.06 15.37
N LYS A 60 22.64 20.29 15.17
CA LYS A 60 21.94 20.80 13.99
C LYS A 60 22.82 20.67 12.74
N GLN A 61 23.32 19.48 12.45
CA GLN A 61 23.98 19.19 11.19
C GLN A 61 22.97 19.46 10.09
N GLU A 62 23.40 20.11 9.02
CA GLU A 62 22.53 20.38 7.90
C GLU A 62 22.01 19.05 7.31
N PRO A 63 20.76 19.00 6.82
CA PRO A 63 20.25 17.81 6.15
C PRO A 63 21.04 17.57 4.86
N LEU A 64 21.42 16.32 4.61
CA LEU A 64 21.95 15.94 3.29
C LEU A 64 20.89 16.21 2.23
N ARG A 65 21.18 17.13 1.32
CA ARG A 65 20.27 17.52 0.24
C ARG A 65 20.46 16.60 -0.96
N LEU A 66 19.92 15.38 -0.86
CA LEU A 66 19.89 14.44 -1.97
C LEU A 66 18.60 14.58 -2.78
N SER A 67 18.66 14.29 -4.08
CA SER A 67 17.46 14.25 -4.90
C SER A 67 16.54 13.11 -4.44
N ARG A 68 15.22 13.30 -4.56
CA ARG A 68 14.24 12.26 -4.20
C ARG A 68 14.47 10.94 -4.95
N ARG A 69 14.80 11.00 -6.24
CA ARG A 69 15.13 9.82 -7.07
C ARG A 69 16.30 9.04 -6.49
N LEU A 70 17.38 9.73 -6.09
CA LEU A 70 18.53 9.08 -5.49
C LEU A 70 18.14 8.40 -4.17
N VAL A 71 17.41 9.09 -3.29
CA VAL A 71 16.96 8.49 -2.02
C VAL A 71 16.12 7.23 -2.25
N GLU A 72 15.18 7.27 -3.20
CA GLU A 72 14.34 6.11 -3.55
C GLU A 72 15.20 4.94 -4.07
N GLN A 73 16.18 5.19 -4.95
CA GLN A 73 17.09 4.17 -5.47
C GLN A 73 18.00 3.59 -4.37
N LEU A 74 18.53 4.42 -3.46
CA LEU A 74 19.35 3.95 -2.33
C LEU A 74 18.55 3.03 -1.40
N VAL A 75 17.29 3.36 -1.14
CA VAL A 75 16.38 2.56 -0.29
C VAL A 75 16.04 1.21 -0.94
N LEU A 76 15.99 1.14 -2.28
CA LEU A 76 15.82 -0.13 -2.99
C LEU A 76 17.13 -0.93 -2.98
N ALA A 77 18.24 -0.34 -3.43
CA ALA A 77 19.50 -1.03 -3.59
C ALA A 77 20.13 -1.53 -2.28
N ILE A 78 19.80 -0.93 -1.12
CA ILE A 78 20.24 -1.46 0.19
C ILE A 78 19.69 -2.86 0.47
N GLN A 79 18.57 -3.23 -0.16
CA GLN A 79 17.94 -4.55 -0.03
C GLN A 79 18.57 -5.59 -0.95
N ALA A 80 19.43 -5.21 -1.89
CA ALA A 80 20.03 -6.15 -2.83
C ALA A 80 20.97 -7.13 -2.13
N HIS A 81 21.07 -8.36 -2.62
CA HIS A 81 22.05 -9.33 -2.12
C HIS A 81 23.40 -9.17 -2.84
N ASP A 82 24.00 -7.99 -2.66
CA ASP A 82 25.34 -7.66 -3.14
C ASP A 82 26.22 -7.29 -1.94
N PRO A 83 27.37 -7.97 -1.73
CA PRO A 83 28.22 -7.74 -0.55
C PRO A 83 28.86 -6.34 -0.51
N GLU A 84 29.03 -5.68 -1.65
CA GLU A 84 29.62 -4.35 -1.77
C GLU A 84 28.58 -3.22 -1.78
N ARG A 85 27.28 -3.54 -1.71
CA ARG A 85 26.21 -2.52 -1.83
C ARG A 85 26.41 -1.36 -0.85
N PHE A 86 26.73 -1.60 0.41
CA PHE A 86 26.88 -0.52 1.40
C PHE A 86 28.01 0.45 1.03
N THR A 87 29.12 -0.10 0.52
CA THR A 87 30.26 0.68 0.01
C THR A 87 29.87 1.46 -1.23
N LEU A 88 29.20 0.83 -2.20
CA LEU A 88 28.70 1.47 -3.41
C LEU A 88 27.75 2.63 -3.09
N LEU A 89 26.76 2.41 -2.22
CA LEU A 89 25.78 3.41 -1.82
C LEU A 89 26.46 4.59 -1.12
N TYR A 90 27.43 4.34 -0.25
CA TYR A 90 28.20 5.41 0.41
C TYR A 90 29.02 6.20 -0.61
N ARG A 91 29.73 5.50 -1.50
CA ARG A 91 30.52 6.11 -2.57
C ARG A 91 29.65 7.02 -3.44
N LEU A 92 28.47 6.58 -3.85
CA LEU A 92 27.54 7.42 -4.63
C LEU A 92 27.12 8.68 -3.86
N VAL A 93 26.78 8.57 -2.59
CA VAL A 93 26.45 9.74 -1.75
C VAL A 93 27.64 10.70 -1.63
N PHE A 94 28.84 10.16 -1.44
CA PHE A 94 30.08 10.95 -1.39
C PHE A 94 30.34 11.70 -2.69
N ARG A 95 30.24 11.02 -3.84
CA ARG A 95 30.47 11.59 -5.16
C ARG A 95 29.43 12.65 -5.53
N VAL A 96 28.18 12.47 -5.11
CA VAL A 96 27.12 13.50 -5.28
C VAL A 96 27.45 14.76 -4.47
N MET A 97 27.93 14.59 -3.24
CA MET A 97 28.23 15.70 -2.33
C MET A 97 29.53 16.45 -2.69
N HIS A 98 30.59 15.73 -3.06
CA HIS A 98 31.94 16.27 -3.17
C HIS A 98 32.49 16.33 -4.59
N GLU A 99 31.95 15.52 -5.52
CA GLU A 99 32.46 15.41 -6.90
C GLU A 99 31.48 15.93 -7.97
N GLY A 100 30.30 16.39 -7.56
CA GLY A 100 29.29 16.92 -8.48
C GLY A 100 28.59 15.85 -9.35
N LEU A 101 28.57 14.59 -8.90
CA LEU A 101 27.84 13.53 -9.60
C LEU A 101 26.33 13.83 -9.62
N ASP A 102 25.74 13.87 -10.82
CA ASP A 102 24.29 13.93 -11.02
C ASP A 102 23.83 12.72 -11.84
N LEU A 103 22.98 11.88 -11.23
CA LEU A 103 22.45 10.67 -11.83
C LEU A 103 21.69 10.91 -13.14
N ARG A 104 21.17 12.12 -13.38
CA ARG A 104 20.43 12.45 -14.62
C ARG A 104 21.36 12.65 -15.81
N THR A 105 22.52 13.25 -15.58
CA THR A 105 23.49 13.59 -16.63
C THR A 105 24.57 12.53 -16.76
N HIS A 106 24.79 11.71 -15.72
CA HIS A 106 25.82 10.68 -15.67
C HIS A 106 25.24 9.25 -15.71
N ALA A 107 24.23 9.02 -16.56
CA ALA A 107 23.60 7.69 -16.69
C ALA A 107 24.58 6.56 -17.10
N ASN A 108 25.69 6.90 -17.75
CA ASN A 108 26.72 5.92 -18.15
C ASN A 108 27.78 5.67 -17.08
N ASP A 109 27.75 6.38 -15.96
CA ASP A 109 28.68 6.17 -14.87
C ASP A 109 28.55 4.73 -14.31
N PRO A 110 29.66 4.00 -14.11
CA PRO A 110 29.61 2.61 -13.66
C PRO A 110 28.88 2.41 -12.32
N ASP A 111 29.03 3.34 -11.37
CA ASP A 111 28.34 3.23 -10.07
C ASP A 111 26.85 3.53 -10.21
N VAL A 112 26.48 4.49 -11.08
CA VAL A 112 25.07 4.80 -11.37
C VAL A 112 24.39 3.60 -12.03
N ARG A 113 25.02 2.99 -13.04
CA ARG A 113 24.49 1.78 -13.69
C ARG A 113 24.37 0.61 -12.72
N ARG A 114 25.34 0.45 -11.80
CA ARG A 114 25.28 -0.59 -10.77
C ARG A 114 24.16 -0.33 -9.76
N LEU A 115 23.98 0.91 -9.32
CA LEU A 115 22.85 1.31 -8.48
C LEU A 115 21.51 0.95 -9.13
N GLU A 116 21.33 1.35 -10.40
CA GLU A 116 20.10 1.11 -11.15
C GLU A 116 19.84 -0.40 -11.30
N ALA A 117 20.86 -1.19 -11.65
CA ALA A 117 20.73 -2.65 -11.76
C ALA A 117 20.35 -3.34 -10.44
N LEU A 118 20.95 -2.91 -9.31
CA LEU A 118 20.58 -3.43 -7.99
C LEU A 118 19.14 -3.06 -7.61
N ALA A 119 18.74 -1.81 -7.88
CA ALA A 119 17.38 -1.36 -7.62
C ALA A 119 16.36 -2.11 -8.48
N GLU A 120 16.61 -2.28 -9.79
CA GLU A 120 15.76 -3.02 -10.71
C GLU A 120 15.58 -4.48 -10.28
N ALA A 121 16.65 -5.16 -9.85
CA ALA A 121 16.57 -6.53 -9.35
C ALA A 121 15.68 -6.65 -8.10
N VAL A 122 15.80 -5.70 -7.17
CA VAL A 122 14.96 -5.63 -5.95
C VAL A 122 13.49 -5.34 -6.30
N VAL A 123 13.24 -4.43 -7.25
CA VAL A 123 11.90 -4.09 -7.74
C VAL A 123 11.23 -5.32 -8.36
N ALA A 124 11.90 -5.97 -9.31
CA ALA A 124 11.38 -7.14 -10.00
C ALA A 124 11.05 -8.30 -9.04
N GLU A 125 11.92 -8.57 -8.06
CA GLU A 125 11.66 -9.58 -7.05
C GLU A 125 10.55 -9.17 -6.08
N THR A 126 10.43 -7.88 -5.75
CA THR A 126 9.33 -7.37 -4.92
C THR A 126 7.97 -7.56 -5.60
N HIS A 127 7.82 -7.22 -6.88
CA HIS A 127 6.57 -7.45 -7.61
C HIS A 127 6.20 -8.95 -7.63
N ARG A 128 7.17 -9.82 -7.92
CA ARG A 128 6.97 -11.28 -7.90
C ARG A 128 6.54 -11.77 -6.51
N PHE A 129 7.26 -11.38 -5.46
CA PHE A 129 6.93 -11.75 -4.08
C PHE A 129 5.50 -11.35 -3.70
N ARG A 130 5.11 -10.10 -4.00
CA ARG A 130 3.77 -9.58 -3.70
C ARG A 130 2.68 -10.35 -4.43
N ALA A 131 2.87 -10.61 -5.73
CA ALA A 131 1.93 -11.37 -6.54
C ALA A 131 1.75 -12.81 -6.03
N ASP A 132 2.86 -13.50 -5.76
CA ASP A 132 2.84 -14.89 -5.29
C ASP A 132 2.22 -15.01 -3.89
N PHE A 133 2.54 -14.07 -2.98
CA PHE A 133 1.94 -14.00 -1.65
C PHE A 133 0.42 -13.82 -1.75
N ALA A 134 -0.06 -12.86 -2.54
CA ALA A 134 -1.49 -12.62 -2.69
C ALA A 134 -2.22 -13.81 -3.32
N ALA A 135 -1.64 -14.46 -4.33
CA ALA A 135 -2.20 -15.64 -4.96
C ALA A 135 -2.31 -16.82 -3.98
N TYR A 136 -1.27 -17.08 -3.18
CA TYR A 136 -1.24 -18.19 -2.23
C TYR A 136 -2.41 -18.13 -1.23
N PHE A 137 -2.60 -16.99 -0.57
CA PHE A 137 -3.63 -16.85 0.46
C PHE A 137 -5.05 -16.74 -0.12
N ARG A 138 -5.22 -16.22 -1.33
CA ARG A 138 -6.51 -16.25 -2.03
C ARG A 138 -7.00 -17.67 -2.32
N HIS A 139 -6.09 -18.57 -2.70
CA HIS A 139 -6.43 -19.95 -3.03
C HIS A 139 -6.55 -20.86 -1.80
N GLY A 140 -6.74 -20.28 -0.61
CA GLY A 140 -6.93 -21.03 0.63
C GLY A 140 -5.62 -21.56 1.23
N GLY A 141 -4.47 -21.01 0.84
CA GLY A 141 -3.21 -21.22 1.54
C GLY A 141 -3.36 -20.85 3.01
N ARG A 142 -2.90 -21.73 3.92
CA ARG A 142 -3.04 -21.53 5.37
C ARG A 142 -1.70 -21.69 6.06
N GLY A 143 -1.48 -20.86 7.07
CA GLY A 143 -0.34 -20.98 7.98
C GLY A 143 0.94 -20.45 7.36
N GLU A 144 1.69 -21.31 6.67
CA GLU A 144 3.06 -21.02 6.24
C GLU A 144 3.18 -20.96 4.71
N TRP A 145 3.89 -19.97 4.21
CA TRP A 145 4.28 -19.83 2.81
C TRP A 145 5.81 -19.82 2.70
N VAL A 146 6.36 -20.71 1.89
CA VAL A 146 7.81 -20.80 1.64
C VAL A 146 8.12 -20.07 0.34
N SER A 147 9.07 -19.15 0.39
CA SER A 147 9.51 -18.35 -0.76
C SER A 147 11.03 -18.35 -0.87
N HIS A 148 11.53 -18.58 -2.09
CA HIS A 148 12.95 -18.47 -2.39
C HIS A 148 13.25 -17.08 -2.93
N LEU A 149 14.07 -16.33 -2.20
CA LEU A 149 14.42 -14.95 -2.51
C LEU A 149 15.90 -14.81 -2.76
N SER A 150 16.24 -13.99 -3.74
CA SER A 150 17.61 -13.63 -4.06
C SER A 150 18.08 -12.42 -3.27
N ASN A 151 17.17 -11.49 -2.91
CA ASN A 151 17.43 -10.24 -2.20
C ASN A 151 16.74 -10.18 -0.83
N TYR A 152 17.09 -9.17 -0.03
CA TYR A 152 16.63 -8.95 1.33
C TYR A 152 15.35 -8.09 1.41
N ILE A 153 14.26 -8.58 0.84
CA ILE A 153 13.02 -7.80 0.65
C ILE A 153 11.88 -8.11 1.64
N VAL A 154 12.03 -9.11 2.52
CA VAL A 154 10.95 -9.61 3.39
C VAL A 154 10.42 -8.51 4.31
N GLU A 155 11.32 -7.85 5.02
CA GLU A 155 10.98 -6.81 5.99
C GLU A 155 10.27 -5.64 5.32
N ALA A 156 10.79 -5.21 4.17
CA ALA A 156 10.24 -4.08 3.43
C ALA A 156 8.85 -4.34 2.85
N ASN A 157 8.46 -5.61 2.71
CA ASN A 157 7.15 -6.05 2.23
C ASN A 157 6.18 -6.44 3.35
N ALA A 158 6.58 -6.31 4.63
CA ALA A 158 5.72 -6.60 5.77
C ALA A 158 4.38 -5.84 5.73
N SER A 159 4.43 -4.53 5.45
CA SER A 159 3.24 -3.68 5.38
C SER A 159 2.29 -4.12 4.26
N TYR A 160 2.83 -4.61 3.14
CA TYR A 160 2.04 -5.18 2.06
C TYR A 160 1.32 -6.45 2.51
N CYS A 161 2.04 -7.41 3.11
CA CYS A 161 1.47 -8.67 3.59
C CYS A 161 0.35 -8.45 4.61
N LEU A 162 0.59 -7.57 5.60
CA LEU A 162 -0.39 -7.23 6.64
C LEU A 162 -1.66 -6.57 6.09
N ALA A 163 -1.53 -5.79 5.01
CA ALA A 163 -2.69 -5.17 4.37
C ALA A 163 -3.54 -6.17 3.57
N ARG A 164 -3.01 -7.36 3.26
CA ARG A 164 -3.67 -8.33 2.37
C ARG A 164 -4.31 -9.50 3.10
N VAL A 165 -3.71 -9.96 4.20
CA VAL A 165 -4.15 -11.15 4.93
C VAL A 165 -4.21 -10.81 6.42
N ALA A 166 -5.43 -10.81 6.97
CA ALA A 166 -5.68 -10.46 8.36
C ALA A 166 -5.49 -11.67 9.30
N GLU A 167 -5.74 -12.88 8.79
CA GLU A 167 -5.55 -14.13 9.51
C GLU A 167 -4.06 -14.38 9.80
N PRO A 168 -3.71 -15.16 10.84
CA PRO A 168 -2.32 -15.49 11.12
C PRO A 168 -1.61 -16.18 9.93
N TRP A 169 -0.38 -15.76 9.65
CA TRP A 169 0.46 -16.31 8.58
C TRP A 169 1.95 -16.25 8.92
N SER A 170 2.75 -17.08 8.25
CA SER A 170 4.22 -17.02 8.24
C SER A 170 4.76 -17.09 6.82
N VAL A 171 5.84 -16.34 6.58
CA VAL A 171 6.66 -16.37 5.37
C VAL A 171 8.03 -16.90 5.75
N GLN A 172 8.46 -17.99 5.12
CA GLN A 172 9.77 -18.59 5.33
C GLN A 172 10.64 -18.41 4.09
N THR A 173 11.83 -17.85 4.28
CA THR A 173 12.84 -17.69 3.22
C THR A 173 14.18 -18.24 3.67
N GLY A 174 15.17 -18.24 2.77
CA GLY A 174 16.54 -18.68 3.08
C GLY A 174 17.16 -17.88 4.23
N TYR A 175 17.04 -16.55 4.20
CA TYR A 175 17.70 -15.66 5.16
C TYR A 175 16.81 -15.20 6.31
N ARG A 176 15.47 -15.19 6.15
CA ARG A 176 14.58 -14.64 7.18
C ARG A 176 13.22 -15.31 7.21
N ARG A 177 12.63 -15.30 8.40
CA ARG A 177 11.23 -15.65 8.61
C ARG A 177 10.47 -14.42 9.08
N MET A 178 9.26 -14.24 8.58
CA MET A 178 8.33 -13.19 9.00
C MET A 178 7.02 -13.84 9.39
N GLN A 179 6.44 -13.46 10.53
CA GLN A 179 5.22 -14.05 11.04
C GLN A 179 4.27 -12.97 11.57
N TRP A 180 2.99 -13.11 11.20
CA TRP A 180 1.87 -12.40 11.78
C TRP A 180 1.02 -13.38 12.58
N ASP A 181 0.83 -13.13 13.88
CA ASP A 181 0.04 -14.00 14.76
C ASP A 181 -1.43 -13.54 14.93
N GLY A 182 -1.86 -12.53 14.15
CA GLY A 182 -3.15 -11.86 14.33
C GLY A 182 -3.11 -10.65 15.26
N ARG A 183 -1.97 -10.37 15.92
CA ARG A 183 -1.78 -9.27 16.86
C ARG A 183 -0.48 -8.52 16.66
N ALA A 184 0.62 -9.22 16.38
CA ALA A 184 1.95 -8.69 16.25
C ALA A 184 2.70 -9.32 15.08
N LEU A 185 3.45 -8.48 14.37
CA LEU A 185 4.42 -8.93 13.39
C LEU A 185 5.74 -9.23 14.11
N SER A 186 6.34 -10.38 13.80
CA SER A 186 7.63 -10.80 14.33
C SER A 186 8.53 -11.33 13.22
N PHE A 187 9.84 -11.19 13.41
CA PHE A 187 10.86 -11.69 12.50
C PHE A 187 11.78 -12.67 13.22
N GLY A 188 12.23 -13.68 12.50
CA GLY A 188 13.15 -14.72 12.99
C GLY A 188 14.12 -15.19 11.90
N PRO A 189 14.98 -16.17 12.21
CA PRO A 189 15.96 -16.72 11.27
C PRO A 189 15.29 -17.43 10.09
N GLY A 190 15.95 -17.36 8.93
CA GLY A 190 15.57 -18.14 7.74
C GLY A 190 15.99 -19.60 7.83
N SER A 191 15.68 -20.39 6.79
CA SER A 191 16.02 -21.82 6.75
C SER A 191 17.51 -22.12 6.63
N GLU A 192 18.30 -21.18 6.11
CA GLU A 192 19.75 -21.37 5.89
C GLU A 192 20.58 -20.89 7.09
N GLU A 193 20.00 -20.06 7.97
CA GLU A 193 20.64 -19.66 9.22
C GLU A 193 20.49 -20.74 10.29
N ARG A 194 21.63 -21.33 10.68
CA ARG A 194 21.70 -22.43 11.65
C ARG A 194 21.83 -21.97 13.11
N LEU A 195 21.84 -20.67 13.36
CA LEU A 195 22.05 -20.10 14.69
C LEU A 195 20.70 -19.68 15.30
N PRO A 196 20.52 -19.77 16.62
CA PRO A 196 19.31 -19.33 17.29
C PRO A 196 19.28 -17.79 17.33
N LEU A 197 18.86 -17.16 16.23
CA LEU A 197 18.38 -15.78 16.29
C LEU A 197 17.09 -15.75 17.11
N LEU A 198 17.02 -14.82 18.06
CA LEU A 198 15.80 -14.59 18.83
C LEU A 198 14.75 -13.95 17.92
N TRP A 199 13.55 -14.51 17.95
CA TRP A 199 12.36 -13.85 17.40
C TRP A 199 12.24 -12.46 18.00
N GLN A 200 12.03 -11.47 17.14
CA GLN A 200 11.87 -10.08 17.55
C GLN A 200 10.61 -9.49 16.92
N ARG A 201 9.85 -8.77 17.74
CA ARG A 201 8.68 -8.04 17.28
C ARG A 201 9.10 -6.83 16.46
N ASP A 202 8.29 -6.46 15.49
CA ASP A 202 8.49 -5.22 14.76
C ASP A 202 8.57 -4.01 15.71
N GLY A 203 9.56 -3.14 15.51
CA GLY A 203 9.83 -1.97 16.35
C GLY A 203 10.52 -2.25 17.70
N GLU A 204 10.85 -3.51 18.02
CA GLU A 204 11.55 -3.88 19.25
C GLU A 204 12.97 -4.42 18.98
N GLY A 205 13.86 -4.30 19.98
CA GLY A 205 15.19 -4.94 19.96
C GLY A 205 16.27 -4.19 19.18
N VAL A 206 17.11 -4.94 18.44
CA VAL A 206 18.19 -4.39 17.61
C VAL A 206 17.69 -3.86 16.26
N TRP A 207 16.43 -4.14 15.92
CA TRP A 207 15.80 -3.79 14.66
C TRP A 207 14.99 -2.50 14.80
N LEU A 208 15.65 -1.33 14.70
CA LEU A 208 14.99 -0.03 14.82
C LEU A 208 14.24 0.43 13.54
N GLY A 209 13.79 -0.53 12.72
CA GLY A 209 13.05 -0.34 11.48
C GLY A 209 13.74 -0.92 10.25
N TYR A 210 12.98 -1.00 9.15
CA TYR A 210 13.41 -1.51 7.85
C TYR A 210 13.03 -0.51 6.75
N PRO A 211 13.69 -0.52 5.57
CA PRO A 211 13.27 0.29 4.44
C PRO A 211 11.81 -0.02 4.11
N LYS A 212 10.98 1.01 3.93
CA LYS A 212 9.65 0.83 3.30
C LYS A 212 9.86 0.81 1.79
N THR A 213 9.64 -0.32 1.14
CA THR A 213 9.65 -0.41 -0.31
C THR A 213 8.35 0.16 -0.84
N VAL A 214 8.45 1.33 -1.47
CA VAL A 214 7.34 1.96 -2.16
C VAL A 214 7.67 1.97 -3.65
N LEU A 215 6.83 1.32 -4.44
CA LEU A 215 6.92 1.21 -5.89
C LEU A 215 5.75 1.98 -6.50
N PRO A 216 5.86 3.31 -6.70
CA PRO A 216 4.77 4.07 -7.30
C PRO A 216 4.49 3.51 -8.70
N PRO A 217 3.27 3.06 -8.97
CA PRO A 217 2.95 2.41 -10.23
C PRO A 217 2.97 3.44 -11.36
N ALA A 218 3.55 3.07 -12.50
CA ALA A 218 3.38 3.78 -13.75
C ALA A 218 1.97 3.52 -14.31
N GLU A 219 1.48 4.43 -15.16
CA GLU A 219 0.19 4.23 -15.84
C GLU A 219 0.17 2.93 -16.66
N GLU A 220 1.32 2.52 -17.19
CA GLU A 220 1.49 1.26 -17.92
C GLU A 220 1.31 0.03 -17.01
N ASP A 221 1.82 0.04 -15.77
CA ASP A 221 1.64 -1.07 -14.83
C ASP A 221 0.15 -1.29 -14.51
N ILE A 222 -0.58 -0.18 -14.31
CA ILE A 222 -2.03 -0.19 -14.12
C ILE A 222 -2.72 -0.68 -15.40
N ALA A 223 -2.26 -0.25 -16.57
CA ALA A 223 -2.84 -0.64 -17.84
C ALA A 223 -2.65 -2.13 -18.14
N GLN A 224 -1.50 -2.70 -17.78
CA GLN A 224 -1.14 -4.10 -18.02
C GLN A 224 -1.64 -5.05 -16.93
N ALA A 225 -2.10 -4.54 -15.78
CA ALA A 225 -2.68 -5.38 -14.74
C ALA A 225 -3.86 -6.21 -15.25
N THR A 226 -3.74 -7.53 -15.15
CA THR A 226 -4.73 -8.51 -15.67
C THR A 226 -5.61 -9.11 -14.58
N THR A 227 -5.22 -8.95 -13.31
CA THR A 227 -5.95 -9.46 -12.14
C THR A 227 -6.15 -8.38 -11.09
N LEU A 228 -7.16 -8.55 -10.23
CA LEU A 228 -7.41 -7.63 -9.12
C LEU A 228 -6.29 -7.62 -8.08
N ASP A 229 -5.55 -8.72 -7.88
CA ASP A 229 -4.42 -8.77 -6.95
C ASP A 229 -3.26 -7.96 -7.48
N GLN A 230 -2.96 -8.12 -8.77
CA GLN A 230 -1.92 -7.32 -9.41
C GLN A 230 -2.29 -5.85 -9.29
N LEU A 231 -3.51 -5.48 -9.70
CA LEU A 231 -3.98 -4.10 -9.64
C LEU A 231 -4.00 -3.55 -8.20
N GLY A 232 -4.48 -4.34 -7.24
CA GLY A 232 -4.48 -3.96 -5.82
C GLY A 232 -3.07 -3.80 -5.26
N SER A 233 -2.11 -4.62 -5.71
CA SER A 233 -0.71 -4.52 -5.30
C SER A 233 -0.06 -3.23 -5.81
N GLU A 234 -0.34 -2.86 -7.05
CA GLU A 234 0.08 -1.56 -7.59
C GLU A 234 -0.56 -0.40 -6.81
N ALA A 235 -1.85 -0.52 -6.45
CA ALA A 235 -2.58 0.54 -5.74
C ALA A 235 -2.01 0.83 -4.35
N MET A 236 -1.40 -0.14 -3.67
CA MET A 236 -0.84 0.03 -2.31
C MET A 236 0.23 1.11 -2.22
N ASP A 237 0.98 1.31 -3.30
CA ASP A 237 2.08 2.28 -3.36
C ASP A 237 1.69 3.52 -4.18
N CYS A 238 0.40 3.68 -4.48
CA CYS A 238 -0.14 4.80 -5.24
C CYS A 238 0.27 6.15 -4.65
N ARG A 239 0.94 6.97 -5.48
CA ARG A 239 1.26 8.37 -5.17
C ARG A 239 0.62 9.37 -6.14
N ALA A 240 -0.45 8.98 -6.82
CA ALA A 240 -1.09 9.77 -7.89
C ALA A 240 -1.67 11.12 -7.43
N CYS A 241 -1.97 11.30 -6.13
CA CYS A 241 -2.43 12.57 -5.58
C CYS A 241 -1.92 12.78 -4.14
N ALA A 242 -1.95 14.00 -3.62
CA ALA A 242 -1.38 14.34 -2.30
C ALA A 242 -2.01 13.58 -1.10
N LEU A 243 -3.15 12.91 -1.27
CA LEU A 243 -3.83 12.20 -0.19
C LEU A 243 -3.07 10.98 0.33
N TRP A 244 -2.11 10.42 -0.43
CA TRP A 244 -1.27 9.33 0.06
C TRP A 244 -0.44 9.73 1.29
N GLN A 245 -0.09 11.02 1.42
CA GLN A 245 0.82 11.50 2.46
C GLN A 245 0.21 11.44 3.87
N PRO A 246 -0.99 12.00 4.12
CA PRO A 246 -1.59 11.97 5.46
C PRO A 246 -2.37 10.67 5.75
N ALA A 247 -2.79 9.93 4.73
CA ALA A 247 -3.52 8.67 4.90
C ALA A 247 -2.61 7.59 5.50
N THR A 248 -3.20 6.61 6.19
CA THR A 248 -2.43 5.49 6.74
C THR A 248 -2.03 4.52 5.64
N ARG A 249 -2.94 4.27 4.69
CA ARG A 249 -2.75 3.33 3.57
C ARG A 249 -3.79 3.56 2.48
N THR A 250 -3.56 2.97 1.31
CA THR A 250 -4.59 2.78 0.29
C THR A 250 -5.68 1.83 0.80
N VAL A 251 -6.94 2.17 0.58
CA VAL A 251 -8.08 1.25 0.72
C VAL A 251 -8.61 0.95 -0.68
N PHE A 252 -8.26 -0.25 -1.16
CA PHE A 252 -8.68 -0.73 -2.48
C PHE A 252 -10.12 -1.27 -2.44
N GLY A 253 -10.67 -1.63 -3.61
CA GLY A 253 -11.98 -2.27 -3.68
C GLY A 253 -11.93 -3.76 -3.35
N GLU A 254 -13.08 -4.31 -2.96
CA GLU A 254 -13.23 -5.70 -2.54
C GLU A 254 -14.49 -6.36 -3.08
N GLY A 255 -14.32 -7.59 -3.57
CA GLY A 255 -15.36 -8.45 -4.09
C GLY A 255 -14.77 -9.44 -5.10
N PRO A 256 -15.55 -10.42 -5.55
CA PRO A 256 -15.08 -11.36 -6.56
C PRO A 256 -14.96 -10.67 -7.93
N ILE A 257 -14.06 -11.18 -8.78
CA ILE A 257 -13.93 -10.71 -10.16
C ILE A 257 -15.19 -10.95 -11.00
N THR A 258 -16.04 -11.89 -10.57
CA THR A 258 -17.32 -12.23 -11.19
C THR A 258 -18.48 -11.35 -10.71
N ALA A 259 -18.22 -10.34 -9.88
CA ALA A 259 -19.27 -9.48 -9.35
C ALA A 259 -20.02 -8.77 -10.49
N ARG A 260 -21.35 -8.94 -10.50
CA ARG A 260 -22.22 -8.32 -11.50
C ARG A 260 -22.51 -6.85 -11.17
N VAL A 261 -22.50 -6.50 -9.89
CA VAL A 261 -22.78 -5.15 -9.41
C VAL A 261 -21.52 -4.56 -8.81
N MET A 262 -21.20 -3.33 -9.20
CA MET A 262 -20.15 -2.54 -8.55
C MET A 262 -20.77 -1.41 -7.74
N LEU A 263 -20.52 -1.38 -6.43
CA LEU A 263 -20.93 -0.30 -5.53
C LEU A 263 -19.77 0.67 -5.36
N VAL A 264 -19.98 1.96 -5.64
CA VAL A 264 -18.94 2.99 -5.60
C VAL A 264 -19.33 4.07 -4.59
N GLY A 265 -18.54 4.20 -3.52
CA GLY A 265 -18.62 5.28 -2.54
C GLY A 265 -17.72 6.48 -2.86
N GLU A 266 -17.59 7.39 -1.91
CA GLU A 266 -16.79 8.61 -2.04
C GLU A 266 -15.28 8.35 -1.83
N GLN A 267 -14.91 8.00 -0.61
CA GLN A 267 -13.55 7.75 -0.16
C GLN A 267 -13.59 6.88 1.12
N PRO A 268 -12.46 6.33 1.58
CA PRO A 268 -12.41 5.60 2.84
C PRO A 268 -12.65 6.54 4.02
N GLY A 269 -13.24 6.04 5.10
CA GLY A 269 -13.34 6.74 6.38
C GLY A 269 -12.19 6.39 7.33
N ASP A 270 -12.35 6.83 8.58
CA ASP A 270 -11.37 6.63 9.65
C ASP A 270 -11.09 5.14 9.94
N GLN A 271 -12.14 4.33 10.01
CA GLN A 271 -12.00 2.89 10.30
C GLN A 271 -11.47 2.14 9.08
N GLU A 272 -11.95 2.49 7.88
CA GLU A 272 -11.49 1.91 6.63
C GLU A 272 -9.99 2.17 6.40
N ASP A 273 -9.51 3.39 6.65
CA ASP A 273 -8.09 3.75 6.50
C ASP A 273 -7.18 2.99 7.47
N LEU A 274 -7.65 2.66 8.68
CA LEU A 274 -6.87 1.85 9.63
C LEU A 274 -6.93 0.36 9.28
N ALA A 275 -8.11 -0.11 8.89
CA ALA A 275 -8.35 -1.52 8.59
C ALA A 275 -7.77 -1.94 7.22
N GLY A 276 -7.78 -1.05 6.23
CA GLY A 276 -7.42 -1.36 4.84
C GLY A 276 -8.57 -1.89 3.99
N HIS A 277 -9.79 -1.98 4.54
CA HIS A 277 -10.95 -2.59 3.90
C HIS A 277 -12.06 -1.54 3.66
N PRO A 278 -12.74 -1.53 2.50
CA PRO A 278 -13.79 -0.58 2.20
C PRO A 278 -15.08 -0.92 2.98
N PHE A 279 -15.77 0.10 3.48
CA PHE A 279 -17.08 -0.03 4.15
C PHE A 279 -17.08 -0.96 5.37
N VAL A 280 -16.09 -0.85 6.27
CA VAL A 280 -16.09 -1.56 7.56
C VAL A 280 -16.66 -0.73 8.72
N GLY A 281 -16.80 0.58 8.53
CA GLY A 281 -17.32 1.49 9.53
C GLY A 281 -18.85 1.53 9.62
N PRO A 282 -19.43 2.50 10.36
CA PRO A 282 -20.88 2.61 10.56
C PRO A 282 -21.69 2.71 9.25
N ALA A 283 -21.16 3.40 8.24
CA ALA A 283 -21.81 3.50 6.93
C ALA A 283 -21.83 2.15 6.19
N GLY A 284 -20.79 1.33 6.39
CA GLY A 284 -20.72 -0.04 5.89
C GLY A 284 -21.75 -0.96 6.53
N GLN A 285 -21.93 -0.87 7.85
CA GLN A 285 -22.96 -1.64 8.56
C GLN A 285 -24.39 -1.33 8.05
N VAL A 286 -24.65 -0.07 7.69
CA VAL A 286 -25.91 0.34 7.05
C VAL A 286 -26.03 -0.25 5.65
N LEU A 287 -24.94 -0.23 4.88
CA LEU A 287 -24.90 -0.81 3.54
C LEU A 287 -25.16 -2.33 3.59
N ASP A 288 -24.45 -3.06 4.44
CA ASP A 288 -24.57 -4.51 4.58
C ASP A 288 -26.01 -4.92 4.96
N ARG A 289 -26.61 -4.20 5.91
CA ARG A 289 -28.02 -4.41 6.28
C ARG A 289 -28.95 -4.20 5.09
N ALA A 290 -28.78 -3.09 4.36
CA ALA A 290 -29.63 -2.77 3.24
C ALA A 290 -29.46 -3.76 2.07
N LEU A 291 -28.24 -4.26 1.82
CA LEU A 291 -27.98 -5.31 0.84
C LEU A 291 -28.68 -6.62 1.21
N GLN A 292 -28.59 -7.01 2.49
CA GLN A 292 -29.28 -8.20 3.02
C GLN A 292 -30.80 -8.07 2.88
N GLU A 293 -31.39 -6.94 3.28
CA GLU A 293 -32.82 -6.67 3.18
C GLU A 293 -33.31 -6.57 1.71
N ALA A 294 -32.44 -6.12 0.79
CA ALA A 294 -32.73 -6.10 -0.64
C ALA A 294 -32.56 -7.47 -1.32
N GLY A 295 -32.05 -8.48 -0.60
CA GLY A 295 -31.75 -9.81 -1.16
C GLY A 295 -30.58 -9.83 -2.13
N ILE A 296 -29.63 -8.88 -2.01
CA ILE A 296 -28.40 -8.84 -2.80
C ILE A 296 -27.31 -9.58 -2.04
N GLU A 297 -26.74 -10.61 -2.65
CA GLU A 297 -25.74 -11.45 -1.99
C GLU A 297 -24.33 -10.86 -2.12
N ARG A 298 -23.49 -11.04 -1.09
CA ARG A 298 -22.10 -10.53 -1.10
C ARG A 298 -21.26 -10.98 -2.31
N PRO A 299 -21.41 -12.22 -2.83
CA PRO A 299 -20.70 -12.65 -4.04
C PRO A 299 -21.15 -11.96 -5.34
N ASP A 300 -22.30 -11.29 -5.36
CA ASP A 300 -22.77 -10.54 -6.54
C ASP A 300 -22.15 -9.13 -6.60
N VAL A 301 -21.49 -8.66 -5.53
CA VAL A 301 -21.06 -7.27 -5.38
C VAL A 301 -19.55 -7.08 -5.24
N TYR A 302 -19.02 -6.11 -5.98
CA TYR A 302 -17.71 -5.52 -5.76
C TYR A 302 -17.88 -4.11 -5.18
N VAL A 303 -17.26 -3.82 -4.05
CA VAL A 303 -17.45 -2.59 -3.28
C VAL A 303 -16.16 -1.79 -3.29
N THR A 304 -16.23 -0.53 -3.69
CA THR A 304 -15.06 0.33 -3.81
C THR A 304 -15.41 1.81 -3.59
N ASN A 305 -14.42 2.69 -3.68
CA ASN A 305 -14.58 4.14 -3.57
C ASN A 305 -14.01 4.87 -4.79
N ALA A 306 -14.53 6.05 -5.09
CA ALA A 306 -14.00 6.91 -6.14
C ALA A 306 -12.55 7.36 -5.84
N VAL A 307 -12.23 7.60 -4.58
CA VAL A 307 -10.88 7.92 -4.09
C VAL A 307 -10.42 6.82 -3.14
N LYS A 308 -9.13 6.42 -3.22
CA LYS A 308 -8.59 5.28 -2.44
C LYS A 308 -7.87 5.65 -1.14
N HIS A 309 -7.71 6.95 -0.86
CA HIS A 309 -7.04 7.44 0.34
C HIS A 309 -7.98 8.33 1.16
N PHE A 310 -7.92 8.22 2.49
CA PHE A 310 -8.77 8.98 3.38
C PHE A 310 -8.32 10.43 3.48
N ARG A 311 -9.18 11.37 3.07
CA ARG A 311 -8.97 12.79 3.33
C ARG A 311 -9.61 13.21 4.65
N PHE A 312 -8.80 13.77 5.55
CA PHE A 312 -9.27 14.23 6.86
C PHE A 312 -8.50 15.46 7.36
N LEU A 313 -9.06 16.09 8.40
CA LEU A 313 -8.37 17.08 9.23
C LEU A 313 -8.35 16.60 10.68
N TRP A 314 -7.29 16.94 11.40
CA TRP A 314 -7.22 16.68 12.83
C TRP A 314 -8.09 17.66 13.61
N ARG A 315 -8.89 17.15 14.55
CA ARG A 315 -9.53 17.94 15.60
C ARG A 315 -9.30 17.27 16.94
N GLY A 316 -8.33 17.79 17.69
CA GLY A 316 -7.78 17.09 18.84
C GLY A 316 -7.18 15.75 18.40
N THR A 317 -7.59 14.66 19.03
CA THR A 317 -7.15 13.30 18.70
C THR A 317 -7.98 12.60 17.62
N ARG A 318 -9.02 13.25 17.08
CA ARG A 318 -9.94 12.65 16.11
C ARG A 318 -9.63 13.09 14.69
N ARG A 319 -9.73 12.15 13.74
CA ARG A 319 -9.64 12.41 12.30
C ARG A 319 -11.03 12.71 11.73
N LEU A 320 -11.25 13.97 11.36
CA LEU A 320 -12.52 14.42 10.80
C LEU A 320 -12.51 14.33 9.28
N HIS A 321 -13.35 13.46 8.76
CA HIS A 321 -13.57 13.28 7.33
C HIS A 321 -13.82 14.61 6.59
N GLN A 322 -13.09 14.85 5.51
CA GLN A 322 -13.29 15.95 4.57
C GLN A 322 -13.60 15.42 3.19
N LYS A 323 -14.52 16.07 2.45
CA LYS A 323 -14.80 15.70 1.06
C LYS A 323 -13.50 15.80 0.23
N PRO A 324 -13.19 14.82 -0.64
CA PRO A 324 -12.04 14.90 -1.53
C PRO A 324 -12.19 16.08 -2.51
N GLU A 325 -11.06 16.69 -2.86
CA GLU A 325 -10.99 17.69 -3.92
C GLU A 325 -11.19 17.06 -5.29
N GLN A 326 -11.68 17.84 -6.25
CA GLN A 326 -11.88 17.37 -7.62
C GLN A 326 -10.58 16.85 -8.25
N SER A 327 -9.44 17.50 -7.97
CA SER A 327 -8.11 17.04 -8.41
C SER A 327 -7.77 15.63 -7.92
N SER A 328 -8.15 15.29 -6.68
CA SER A 328 -7.95 13.96 -6.11
C SER A 328 -8.90 12.94 -6.74
N VAL A 329 -10.16 13.32 -6.98
CA VAL A 329 -11.12 12.48 -7.71
C VAL A 329 -10.61 12.18 -9.11
N ASP A 330 -10.15 13.20 -9.84
CA ASP A 330 -9.65 13.07 -11.21
C ASP A 330 -8.41 12.18 -11.26
N ALA A 331 -7.42 12.41 -10.37
CA ALA A 331 -6.23 11.58 -10.29
C ALA A 331 -6.53 10.12 -9.91
N CYS A 332 -7.52 9.87 -9.05
CA CYS A 332 -7.85 8.52 -8.61
C CYS A 332 -8.71 7.72 -9.62
N ARG A 333 -9.23 8.36 -10.68
CA ARG A 333 -10.01 7.69 -11.73
C ARG A 333 -9.27 6.53 -12.39
N LEU A 334 -7.95 6.60 -12.48
CA LEU A 334 -7.13 5.53 -13.05
C LEU A 334 -7.39 4.18 -12.36
N TRP A 335 -7.58 4.19 -11.04
CA TRP A 335 -7.87 2.97 -10.26
C TRP A 335 -9.29 2.50 -10.51
N LEU A 336 -10.27 3.41 -10.44
CA LEU A 336 -11.68 3.05 -10.65
C LEU A 336 -11.94 2.54 -12.07
N ASN A 337 -11.26 3.12 -13.07
CA ASN A 337 -11.33 2.65 -14.45
C ASN A 337 -10.69 1.27 -14.61
N ALA A 338 -9.54 1.02 -13.97
CA ALA A 338 -8.89 -0.29 -14.01
C ALA A 338 -9.73 -1.36 -13.28
N GLU A 339 -10.34 -1.04 -12.13
CA GLU A 339 -11.30 -1.94 -11.46
C GLU A 339 -12.48 -2.25 -12.38
N ARG A 340 -13.11 -1.23 -13.00
CA ARG A 340 -14.23 -1.45 -13.94
C ARG A 340 -13.82 -2.28 -15.14
N ARG A 341 -12.61 -2.09 -15.67
CA ARG A 341 -12.06 -2.86 -16.79
C ARG A 341 -11.94 -4.34 -16.43
N LEU A 342 -11.48 -4.66 -15.22
CA LEU A 342 -11.29 -6.05 -14.80
C LEU A 342 -12.59 -6.72 -14.36
N ILE A 343 -13.48 -5.99 -13.68
CA ILE A 343 -14.75 -6.53 -13.18
C ILE A 343 -15.81 -6.64 -14.28
N GLN A 344 -15.83 -5.69 -15.24
CA GLN A 344 -16.89 -5.57 -16.24
C GLN A 344 -18.31 -5.66 -15.64
N PRO A 345 -18.65 -4.84 -14.62
CA PRO A 345 -19.93 -4.94 -13.94
C PRO A 345 -21.09 -4.61 -14.88
N VAL A 346 -22.19 -5.36 -14.80
CA VAL A 346 -23.39 -5.07 -15.59
C VAL A 346 -24.11 -3.81 -15.08
N LEU A 347 -23.97 -3.51 -13.78
CA LEU A 347 -24.57 -2.35 -13.14
C LEU A 347 -23.60 -1.71 -12.12
N VAL A 348 -23.47 -0.39 -12.20
CA VAL A 348 -22.66 0.42 -11.27
C VAL A 348 -23.58 1.29 -10.42
N VAL A 349 -23.56 1.09 -9.10
CA VAL A 349 -24.32 1.89 -8.13
C VAL A 349 -23.42 2.99 -7.57
N MET A 350 -23.74 4.23 -7.93
CA MET A 350 -23.03 5.44 -7.55
C MET A 350 -23.64 6.01 -6.26
N MET A 351 -23.00 5.74 -5.13
CA MET A 351 -23.48 6.15 -3.80
C MET A 351 -22.96 7.55 -3.46
N GLY A 352 -23.80 8.56 -3.65
CA GLY A 352 -23.50 9.96 -3.36
C GLY A 352 -22.88 10.73 -4.53
N VAL A 353 -22.72 12.04 -4.33
CA VAL A 353 -22.36 12.99 -5.38
C VAL A 353 -20.98 12.70 -5.96
N THR A 354 -19.99 12.45 -5.09
CA THR A 354 -18.61 12.24 -5.53
C THR A 354 -18.45 10.98 -6.37
N ALA A 355 -19.08 9.87 -5.97
CA ALA A 355 -19.12 8.64 -6.74
C ALA A 355 -19.72 8.88 -8.13
N ALA A 356 -20.88 9.54 -8.19
CA ALA A 356 -21.55 9.85 -9.44
C ALA A 356 -20.73 10.78 -10.36
N GLN A 357 -20.16 11.85 -9.82
CA GLN A 357 -19.30 12.78 -10.58
C GLN A 357 -18.01 12.12 -11.09
N SER A 358 -17.45 11.17 -10.33
CA SER A 358 -16.23 10.46 -10.73
C SER A 358 -16.44 9.65 -12.01
N LEU A 359 -17.62 9.03 -12.16
CA LEU A 359 -17.98 8.15 -13.27
C LEU A 359 -18.67 8.88 -14.43
N LEU A 360 -19.59 9.79 -14.13
CA LEU A 360 -20.37 10.52 -15.13
C LEU A 360 -19.62 11.72 -15.71
N LYS A 361 -18.50 12.14 -15.10
CA LYS A 361 -17.65 13.26 -15.55
C LYS A 361 -18.40 14.58 -15.75
N ARG A 362 -19.52 14.77 -15.03
CA ARG A 362 -20.34 16.00 -15.04
C ARG A 362 -20.88 16.29 -13.65
N PRO A 363 -21.33 17.53 -13.37
CA PRO A 363 -22.07 17.83 -12.15
C PRO A 363 -23.31 16.94 -11.99
N VAL A 364 -23.57 16.49 -10.75
CA VAL A 364 -24.68 15.60 -10.42
C VAL A 364 -25.47 16.19 -9.25
N THR A 365 -26.79 16.14 -9.35
CA THR A 365 -27.71 16.47 -8.25
C THR A 365 -28.49 15.22 -7.86
N ILE A 366 -28.22 14.67 -6.66
CA ILE A 366 -28.80 13.38 -6.23
C ILE A 366 -30.32 13.37 -6.31
N SER A 367 -31.00 14.42 -5.85
CA SER A 367 -32.46 14.48 -5.86
C SER A 367 -33.09 14.39 -7.25
N ARG A 368 -32.34 14.74 -8.31
CA ARG A 368 -32.82 14.70 -9.70
C ARG A 368 -32.48 13.39 -10.42
N GLU A 369 -31.42 12.71 -9.98
CA GLU A 369 -30.83 11.59 -10.72
C GLU A 369 -30.97 10.24 -10.02
N ARG A 370 -31.34 10.24 -8.72
CA ARG A 370 -31.50 9.00 -7.98
C ARG A 370 -32.67 8.15 -8.48
N SER A 371 -32.62 6.87 -8.16
CA SER A 371 -33.77 5.94 -8.34
C SER A 371 -34.14 5.69 -9.81
N ARG A 372 -33.17 5.79 -10.72
CA ARG A 372 -33.32 5.42 -12.13
C ARG A 372 -32.09 4.68 -12.62
N ILE A 373 -32.32 3.55 -13.30
CA ILE A 373 -31.27 2.84 -14.05
C ILE A 373 -31.14 3.46 -15.45
N PHE A 374 -29.92 3.74 -15.86
CA PHE A 374 -29.63 4.33 -17.18
C PHE A 374 -28.34 3.75 -17.78
N PRO A 375 -28.19 3.75 -19.11
CA PRO A 375 -26.96 3.25 -19.74
C PRO A 375 -25.76 4.15 -19.42
N LEU A 376 -24.59 3.53 -19.22
CA LEU A 376 -23.30 4.19 -19.10
C LEU A 376 -22.46 3.98 -20.36
N GLU A 377 -21.47 4.84 -20.55
CA GLU A 377 -20.40 4.58 -21.51
C GLU A 377 -19.66 3.28 -21.15
N GLY A 378 -19.44 2.43 -22.15
CA GLY A 378 -18.81 1.12 -21.99
C GLY A 378 -19.78 -0.06 -21.81
N GLY A 379 -21.09 0.15 -21.98
CA GLY A 379 -22.08 -0.93 -22.06
C GLY A 379 -22.67 -1.40 -20.72
N SER A 380 -22.13 -0.93 -19.60
CA SER A 380 -22.74 -1.15 -18.28
C SER A 380 -23.92 -0.20 -18.05
N HIS A 381 -24.75 -0.49 -17.05
CA HIS A 381 -25.78 0.42 -16.56
C HIS A 381 -25.33 1.15 -15.30
N GLY A 382 -25.98 2.26 -14.97
CA GLY A 382 -25.72 3.08 -13.81
C GLY A 382 -26.98 3.33 -13.00
N LEU A 383 -26.85 3.37 -11.68
CA LEU A 383 -27.88 3.81 -10.75
C LEU A 383 -27.23 4.80 -9.78
N VAL A 384 -27.82 5.99 -9.62
CA VAL A 384 -27.39 6.95 -8.58
C VAL A 384 -28.26 6.77 -7.34
N THR A 385 -27.65 6.82 -6.16
CA THR A 385 -28.39 6.84 -4.88
C THR A 385 -27.65 7.68 -3.83
N VAL A 386 -28.23 7.82 -2.63
CA VAL A 386 -27.59 8.50 -1.50
C VAL A 386 -26.43 7.67 -0.96
N HIS A 387 -25.42 8.32 -0.37
CA HIS A 387 -24.36 7.60 0.32
C HIS A 387 -24.87 7.11 1.70
N PRO A 388 -24.57 5.89 2.16
CA PRO A 388 -25.06 5.38 3.45
C PRO A 388 -24.72 6.27 4.65
N SER A 389 -23.57 6.97 4.61
CA SER A 389 -23.19 7.95 5.65
C SER A 389 -24.11 9.17 5.74
N TYR A 390 -24.86 9.50 4.68
CA TYR A 390 -25.89 10.54 4.73
C TYR A 390 -27.02 10.16 5.68
N LEU A 391 -27.44 8.89 5.68
CA LEU A 391 -28.48 8.36 6.55
C LEU A 391 -28.11 8.52 8.03
N LEU A 392 -26.84 8.35 8.37
CA LEU A 392 -26.33 8.51 9.73
C LEU A 392 -26.29 9.96 10.22
N ARG A 393 -26.31 10.94 9.30
CA ARG A 393 -26.20 12.38 9.61
C ARG A 393 -27.55 13.07 9.73
N LEU A 394 -28.65 12.39 9.40
CA LEU A 394 -29.99 12.96 9.53
C LEU A 394 -30.33 13.18 11.02
N PRO A 395 -30.94 14.33 11.39
CA PRO A 395 -31.07 14.72 12.79
C PRO A 395 -32.19 13.99 13.53
N ASN A 396 -33.27 13.59 12.84
CA ASN A 396 -34.43 12.94 13.45
C ASN A 396 -34.62 11.52 12.89
N GLU A 397 -35.21 10.65 13.71
CA GLU A 397 -35.39 9.22 13.37
C GLU A 397 -36.41 8.99 12.26
N ALA A 398 -37.45 9.84 12.16
CA ALA A 398 -38.45 9.70 11.12
C ALA A 398 -37.85 9.93 9.72
N ASP A 399 -36.97 10.92 9.57
CA ASP A 399 -36.28 11.22 8.31
C ASP A 399 -35.26 10.13 7.99
N LYS A 400 -34.53 9.63 9.00
CA LYS A 400 -33.63 8.48 8.83
C LYS A 400 -34.38 7.28 8.27
N GLN A 401 -35.51 6.92 8.87
CA GLN A 401 -36.30 5.79 8.43
C GLN A 401 -36.83 6.00 7.01
N ARG A 402 -37.36 7.18 6.69
CA ARG A 402 -37.86 7.48 5.33
C ARG A 402 -36.75 7.41 4.27
N GLU A 403 -35.60 8.01 4.53
CA GLU A 403 -34.48 7.96 3.57
C GLU A 403 -33.84 6.57 3.49
N TYR A 404 -33.81 5.80 4.58
CA TYR A 404 -33.37 4.41 4.55
C TYR A 404 -34.31 3.56 3.70
N GLN A 405 -35.63 3.71 3.81
CA GLN A 405 -36.58 2.98 2.95
C GLN A 405 -36.37 3.31 1.47
N ARG A 406 -36.16 4.59 1.12
CA ARG A 406 -35.86 4.98 -0.26
C ARG A 406 -34.51 4.42 -0.75
N PHE A 407 -33.52 4.33 0.12
CA PHE A 407 -32.24 3.69 -0.20
C PHE A 407 -32.42 2.18 -0.43
N LEU A 408 -33.24 1.52 0.38
CA LEU A 408 -33.60 0.11 0.21
C LEU A 408 -34.36 -0.13 -1.11
N GLU A 409 -35.31 0.73 -1.46
CA GLU A 409 -36.02 0.68 -2.76
C GLU A 409 -35.06 0.80 -3.95
N ASP A 410 -34.04 1.65 -3.85
CA ASP A 410 -32.99 1.77 -4.88
C ASP A 410 -32.22 0.44 -5.03
N LEU A 411 -31.88 -0.23 -3.93
CA LEU A 411 -31.22 -1.54 -3.96
C LEU A 411 -32.16 -2.66 -4.45
N GLN A 412 -33.45 -2.62 -4.12
CA GLN A 412 -34.42 -3.55 -4.68
C GLN A 412 -34.59 -3.41 -6.20
N GLN A 413 -34.38 -2.21 -6.76
CA GLN A 413 -34.28 -2.03 -8.21
C GLN A 413 -33.03 -2.71 -8.79
N VAL A 414 -31.88 -2.64 -8.09
CA VAL A 414 -30.66 -3.37 -8.46
C VAL A 414 -30.94 -4.87 -8.53
N LYS A 415 -31.60 -5.44 -7.50
CA LYS A 415 -31.95 -6.87 -7.47
C LYS A 415 -32.82 -7.28 -8.66
N ARG A 416 -33.91 -6.54 -8.92
CA ARG A 416 -34.81 -6.80 -10.06
C ARG A 416 -34.07 -6.74 -11.40
N PHE A 417 -33.24 -5.72 -11.61
CA PHE A 417 -32.43 -5.60 -12.81
C PHE A 417 -31.49 -6.79 -13.01
N MET A 418 -30.86 -7.28 -11.93
CA MET A 418 -29.99 -8.45 -12.02
C MET A 418 -30.76 -9.73 -12.39
N GLU A 419 -32.00 -9.89 -11.93
CA GLU A 419 -32.87 -11.03 -12.21
C GLU A 419 -33.39 -11.02 -13.65
N GLU A 420 -33.85 -9.87 -14.13
CA GLU A 420 -34.30 -9.68 -15.52
C GLU A 420 -33.16 -9.97 -16.51
N GLY A 421 -31.95 -9.50 -16.22
CA GLY A 421 -30.77 -9.78 -17.04
C GLY A 421 -30.29 -11.23 -17.01
N ARG A 422 -30.75 -12.08 -16.08
CA ARG A 422 -30.48 -13.53 -16.10
C ARG A 422 -31.46 -14.28 -17.01
N GLN A 423 -32.61 -13.69 -17.35
CA GLN A 423 -33.69 -14.34 -18.09
C GLN A 423 -33.62 -14.08 -19.61
N GLN A 424 -32.78 -13.16 -20.08
CA GLN A 424 -32.54 -12.98 -21.52
C GLN A 424 -31.51 -14.00 -22.02
N PRO A 425 -31.82 -14.82 -23.04
CA PRO A 425 -30.84 -15.72 -23.64
C PRO A 425 -29.74 -14.88 -24.28
N VAL A 426 -28.48 -15.20 -23.98
CA VAL A 426 -27.35 -14.73 -24.78
C VAL A 426 -27.41 -15.53 -26.07
N PHE A 427 -27.89 -14.91 -27.15
CA PHE A 427 -27.96 -15.51 -28.49
C PHE A 427 -26.58 -15.55 -29.16
#